data_AF-A0A969PWZ4-F1
#
_entry.id   AF-A0A969PWZ4-F1
#
_cell.length_a   1.000
_cell.length_b   1.000
_cell.length_c   1.000
_cell.angle_alpha   90.00
_cell.angle_beta   90.00
_cell.angle_gamma   90.00
#
_symmetry.space_group_name_H-M   'P 1'
#
loop_
_entity.id
_entity.type
_entity.pdbx_description
1 polymer ?
#
loop_
_entity_poly.entity_id
_entity_poly.type
_entity_poly.pdbx_seq_one_letter_code
_entity_poly.pdbx_strand_id
1 'polypeptide(L)'
;NSNNHKVISIKEIPGDHDVYCLTVPEAGNFALAAGVFVRNCGIITNVTPLEPMWQGHVTLEISNTTPLPAKVYSNEGLAQVLFFEADEECEVSYADRKGKYQGQTGVTPPRL
;
A
#
# COMPACT_ATOMS: atom_id res chain seq x y z
N ASN A 1 4.39 3.22 27.11
CA ASN A 1 4.83 1.81 27.16
C ASN A 1 4.86 1.29 25.74
N SER A 2 5.97 0.67 25.37
CA SER A 2 6.38 0.25 24.03
C SER A 2 5.54 -0.91 23.49
N ASN A 3 4.49 -0.63 22.74
CA ASN A 3 3.85 -1.65 21.90
C ASN A 3 4.37 -1.47 20.47
N ASN A 4 5.58 -1.98 20.24
CA ASN A 4 5.98 -2.36 18.90
C ASN A 4 5.03 -3.46 18.45
N HIS A 5 4.26 -3.22 17.39
CA HIS A 5 3.55 -4.27 16.67
C HIS A 5 4.61 -5.24 16.13
N LYS A 6 4.82 -6.33 16.85
CA LYS A 6 5.78 -7.36 16.48
C LYS A 6 5.06 -8.32 15.53
N VAL A 7 5.62 -8.52 14.35
CA VAL A 7 5.15 -9.55 13.42
C VAL A 7 5.19 -10.89 14.15
N ILE A 8 4.00 -11.46 14.39
CA ILE A 8 3.82 -12.73 15.12
C ILE A 8 3.99 -13.95 14.20
N SER A 9 3.64 -13.80 12.92
CA SER A 9 3.84 -14.83 11.91
C SER A 9 3.81 -14.22 10.50
N ILE A 10 4.54 -14.84 9.57
CA ILE A 10 4.47 -14.55 8.14
C ILE A 10 3.99 -15.82 7.46
N LYS A 11 2.95 -15.72 6.64
CA LYS A 11 2.49 -16.81 5.78
C LYS A 11 2.79 -16.43 4.34
N GLU A 12 3.63 -17.21 3.67
CA GLU A 12 3.83 -17.07 2.24
C GLU A 12 2.60 -17.61 1.50
N ILE A 13 2.06 -16.80 0.62
CA ILE A 13 1.00 -17.21 -0.31
C ILE A 13 1.71 -17.43 -1.66
N PRO A 14 1.61 -18.63 -2.27
CA PRO A 14 2.28 -18.92 -3.53
C PRO A 14 1.65 -18.11 -4.67
N GLY A 15 2.49 -17.43 -5.46
CA GLY A 15 2.09 -16.73 -6.68
C GLY A 15 2.79 -15.38 -6.86
N ASP A 16 3.26 -15.11 -8.08
CA ASP A 16 3.60 -13.75 -8.51
C ASP A 16 2.36 -13.16 -9.20
N HIS A 17 1.85 -12.04 -8.67
CA HIS A 17 0.68 -11.37 -9.20
C HIS A 17 1.03 -9.96 -9.61
N ASP A 18 0.76 -9.60 -10.86
CA ASP A 18 0.82 -8.21 -11.28
C ASP A 18 -0.29 -7.42 -10.54
N VAL A 19 0.11 -6.56 -9.62
CA VAL A 19 -0.83 -5.77 -8.83
C VAL A 19 -1.26 -4.53 -9.62
N TYR A 20 -2.20 -4.69 -10.54
CA TYR A 20 -2.87 -3.55 -11.21
C TYR A 20 -4.07 -3.04 -10.39
N CYS A 21 -4.61 -3.86 -9.48
CA CYS A 21 -5.72 -3.55 -8.61
C CYS A 21 -5.45 -4.17 -7.23
N LEU A 22 -5.65 -3.43 -6.13
CA LEU A 22 -5.35 -3.91 -4.77
C LEU A 22 -6.28 -5.00 -4.24
N THR A 23 -7.15 -5.56 -5.09
CA THR A 23 -8.03 -6.64 -4.71
C THR A 23 -7.33 -7.97 -4.98
N VAL A 24 -6.91 -8.67 -3.92
CA VAL A 24 -6.45 -10.07 -3.98
C VAL A 24 -7.56 -10.92 -3.35
N PRO A 25 -8.45 -11.53 -4.15
CA PRO A 25 -9.64 -12.20 -3.65
C PRO A 25 -9.36 -13.33 -2.64
N GLU A 26 -8.24 -14.06 -2.80
CA GLU A 26 -7.90 -15.16 -1.88
C GLU A 26 -7.33 -14.68 -0.54
N ALA A 27 -6.83 -13.44 -0.47
CA ALA A 27 -6.21 -12.88 0.74
C ALA A 27 -7.13 -11.91 1.49
N GLY A 28 -8.30 -11.57 0.92
CA GLY A 28 -9.18 -10.52 1.45
C GLY A 28 -8.60 -9.12 1.25
N ASN A 29 -9.48 -8.11 1.27
CA ASN A 29 -9.08 -6.71 1.15
C ASN A 29 -8.63 -6.16 2.51
N PHE A 30 -7.49 -6.60 3.01
CA PHE A 30 -6.91 -6.05 4.24
C PHE A 30 -5.78 -5.12 3.92
N ALA A 31 -5.86 -3.91 4.42
CA ALA A 31 -4.74 -3.02 4.36
C ALA A 31 -4.68 -2.20 5.65
N LEU A 32 -3.51 -2.19 6.27
CA LEU A 32 -3.19 -1.37 7.42
C LEU A 32 -1.75 -0.85 7.28
N ALA A 33 -1.57 0.36 7.78
CA ALA A 33 -0.54 1.31 7.45
C ALA A 33 0.88 0.88 7.85
N ALA A 34 1.76 0.65 6.87
CA ALA A 34 3.15 1.13 6.90
C ALA A 34 3.88 0.92 5.56
N GLY A 35 4.25 2.05 4.94
CA GLY A 35 5.57 2.36 4.38
C GLY A 35 6.31 1.31 3.54
N VAL A 36 6.46 1.64 2.26
CA VAL A 36 7.32 0.97 1.28
C VAL A 36 8.77 0.87 1.74
N PHE A 37 9.37 -0.31 1.63
CA PHE A 37 10.83 -0.48 1.70
C PHE A 37 11.47 -0.04 0.37
N VAL A 38 12.34 0.98 0.42
CA VAL A 38 13.07 1.44 -0.76
C VAL A 38 14.48 0.87 -0.77
N ARG A 39 14.86 0.23 -1.88
CA ARG A 39 16.25 -0.16 -2.11
C ARG A 39 17.12 1.09 -2.29
N ASN A 40 18.09 1.19 -1.39
CA ASN A 40 19.24 2.08 -1.19
C ASN A 40 19.76 2.98 -2.35
N CYS A 41 18.88 3.73 -3.03
CA CYS A 41 19.23 4.69 -4.11
C CYS A 41 18.83 6.14 -3.78
N GLY A 42 18.35 6.41 -2.56
CA GLY A 42 17.80 7.72 -2.16
C GLY A 42 16.48 8.10 -2.83
N ILE A 43 15.82 7.14 -3.48
CA ILE A 43 14.40 7.25 -3.84
C ILE A 43 13.56 6.95 -2.59
N ILE A 44 12.46 7.68 -2.43
CA ILE A 44 11.46 7.46 -1.39
C ILE A 44 10.12 7.30 -2.09
N THR A 45 9.35 6.28 -1.70
CA THR A 45 8.00 6.06 -2.21
C THR A 45 7.01 6.14 -1.07
N ASN A 46 6.13 7.13 -1.13
CA ASN A 46 5.05 7.33 -0.18
C ASN A 46 3.72 6.91 -0.81
N VAL A 47 2.80 6.50 0.06
CA VAL A 47 1.44 6.11 -0.30
C VAL A 47 0.52 6.48 0.85
N THR A 48 -0.72 6.86 0.55
CA THR A 48 -1.77 6.96 1.57
C THR A 48 -2.04 5.58 2.18
N PRO A 49 -2.24 5.47 3.50
CA PRO A 49 -2.65 4.21 4.12
C PRO A 49 -3.80 3.57 3.35
N LEU A 50 -3.56 2.35 2.92
CA LEU A 50 -4.58 1.48 2.41
C LEU A 50 -5.30 0.97 3.66
N GLU A 51 -6.56 1.33 3.85
CA GLU A 51 -7.37 0.95 5.02
C GLU A 51 -8.28 -0.25 4.68
N PRO A 52 -8.87 -0.95 5.66
CA PRO A 52 -9.75 -2.09 5.38
C PRO A 52 -10.87 -1.75 4.39
N MET A 53 -11.09 -2.65 3.43
CA MET A 53 -12.06 -2.51 2.33
C MET A 53 -11.84 -1.33 1.38
N TRP A 54 -10.67 -0.69 1.41
CA TRP A 54 -10.26 0.23 0.34
C TRP A 54 -10.11 -0.52 -0.99
N GLN A 55 -10.54 0.07 -2.10
CA GLN A 55 -10.35 -0.46 -3.45
C GLN A 55 -9.95 0.65 -4.44
N GLY A 56 -9.07 0.33 -5.40
CA GLY A 56 -8.67 1.25 -6.45
C GLY A 56 -7.25 1.00 -6.97
N HIS A 57 -6.76 1.94 -7.78
CA HIS A 57 -5.35 2.02 -8.17
C HIS A 57 -4.55 2.77 -7.10
N VAL A 58 -3.35 2.32 -6.75
CA VAL A 58 -2.51 3.04 -5.78
C VAL A 58 -1.91 4.29 -6.41
N THR A 59 -2.09 5.46 -5.78
CA THR A 59 -1.29 6.65 -6.10
C THR A 59 0.01 6.60 -5.31
N LEU A 60 1.15 6.50 -5.99
CA LEU A 60 2.47 6.57 -5.38
C LEU A 60 3.07 7.98 -5.52
N GLU A 61 3.61 8.51 -4.44
CA GLU A 61 4.43 9.72 -4.44
C GLU A 61 5.91 9.30 -4.43
N ILE A 62 6.66 9.71 -5.45
CA ILE A 62 8.08 9.38 -5.60
C ILE A 62 8.91 10.63 -5.33
N SER A 63 9.81 10.56 -4.37
CA SER A 63 10.76 11.61 -4.02
C SER A 63 12.20 11.16 -4.25
N ASN A 64 13.00 11.97 -4.96
CA ASN A 64 14.45 11.77 -5.06
C ASN A 64 15.15 12.67 -4.03
N THR A 65 15.79 12.05 -3.05
CA THR A 65 16.51 12.75 -1.97
C THR A 65 18.01 12.90 -2.25
N THR A 66 18.47 12.50 -3.44
CA THR A 66 19.86 12.65 -3.88
C THR A 66 20.00 13.84 -4.85
N PRO A 67 21.21 14.42 -4.97
CA PRO A 67 21.47 15.45 -5.98
C PRO A 67 21.63 14.88 -7.40
N LEU A 68 21.64 13.55 -7.57
CA LEU A 68 21.83 12.91 -8.86
C LEU A 68 20.47 12.58 -9.51
N PRO A 69 20.34 12.72 -10.84
CA PRO A 69 19.14 12.28 -11.53
C PRO A 69 18.92 10.77 -11.35
N ALA A 70 17.68 10.38 -11.10
CA ALA A 70 17.27 8.99 -11.02
C ALA A 70 16.30 8.67 -12.15
N LYS A 71 16.45 7.48 -12.75
CA LYS A 71 15.52 6.96 -13.76
C LYS A 71 14.62 5.91 -13.10
N VAL A 72 13.33 6.02 -13.33
CA VAL A 72 12.33 5.04 -12.88
C VAL A 72 11.69 4.47 -14.15
N TYR A 73 11.78 3.16 -14.32
CA TYR A 73 11.22 2.47 -15.47
C TYR A 73 9.93 1.76 -15.09
N SER A 74 8.97 1.74 -16.01
CA SER A 74 7.74 0.97 -15.83
C SER A 74 8.05 -0.53 -15.71
N ASN A 75 7.28 -1.25 -14.91
CA ASN A 75 7.38 -2.69 -14.66
C ASN A 75 8.63 -3.14 -13.89
N GLU A 76 9.43 -2.20 -13.37
CA GLU A 76 10.44 -2.53 -12.36
C GLU A 76 9.82 -2.51 -10.95
N GLY A 77 10.32 -3.38 -10.08
CA GLY A 77 9.90 -3.39 -8.68
C GLY A 77 10.31 -2.10 -7.96
N LEU A 78 9.34 -1.24 -7.65
CA LEU A 78 9.55 0.04 -6.97
C LEU A 78 9.22 0.00 -5.47
N ALA A 79 8.23 -0.80 -5.09
CA ALA A 79 7.67 -0.84 -3.75
C ALA A 79 7.20 -2.24 -3.37
N GLN A 80 7.11 -2.51 -2.06
CA GLN A 80 6.48 -3.70 -1.51
C GLN A 80 5.34 -3.28 -0.59
N VAL A 81 4.19 -3.92 -0.74
CA VAL A 81 3.04 -3.77 0.17
C VAL A 81 3.01 -4.98 1.09
N LEU A 82 2.82 -4.73 2.39
CA LEU A 82 2.63 -5.77 3.39
C LEU A 82 1.16 -5.77 3.81
N PHE A 83 0.56 -6.95 3.79
CA PHE A 83 -0.82 -7.16 4.20
C PHE A 83 -0.81 -7.67 5.64
N PHE A 84 -1.59 -7.02 6.50
CA PHE A 84 -1.77 -7.42 7.89
C PHE A 84 -3.22 -7.82 8.09
N GLU A 85 -3.41 -9.05 8.58
CA GLU A 85 -4.72 -9.53 9.00
C GLU A 85 -5.07 -8.88 10.36
N ALA A 86 -6.33 -8.48 10.51
CA ALA A 86 -6.84 -7.96 11.78
C ALA A 86 -7.36 -9.13 12.63
N ASP A 87 -7.23 -9.01 13.95
CA ASP A 87 -7.75 -10.01 14.89
C ASP A 87 -9.29 -9.96 15.01
N GLU A 88 -9.91 -8.88 14.54
CA GLU A 88 -11.35 -8.63 14.56
C GLU A 88 -11.81 -7.88 13.31
N GLU A 89 -13.11 -7.98 12.99
CA GLU A 89 -13.71 -7.20 11.90
C GLU A 89 -13.69 -5.70 12.23
N CYS A 90 -13.40 -4.86 11.25
CA CYS A 90 -13.44 -3.41 11.45
C CYS A 90 -14.88 -2.94 11.68
N GLU A 91 -15.12 -2.18 12.77
CA GLU A 91 -16.44 -1.60 13.06
C GLU A 91 -16.92 -0.65 11.95
N VAL A 92 -16.00 0.12 11.36
CA VAL A 92 -16.27 1.06 10.28
C VAL A 92 -15.12 0.99 9.27
N SER A 93 -15.41 0.50 8.07
CA SER A 93 -14.42 0.35 7.01
C SER A 93 -14.18 1.66 6.22
N TYR A 94 -13.19 1.65 5.32
CA TYR A 94 -13.01 2.74 4.34
C TYR A 94 -14.21 2.86 3.39
N ALA A 95 -14.81 1.73 3.01
CA ALA A 95 -15.98 1.67 2.16
C ALA A 95 -17.22 2.28 2.88
N ASP A 96 -17.43 1.96 4.16
CA ASP A 96 -18.57 2.47 4.94
C ASP A 96 -18.53 3.99 5.08
N ARG A 97 -17.33 4.56 5.25
CA ARG A 97 -17.09 6.01 5.30
C ARG A 97 -17.29 6.71 3.96
N LYS A 98 -17.51 5.97 2.87
CA LYS A 98 -17.48 6.50 1.50
C LYS A 98 -16.20 7.29 1.25
N GLY A 99 -15.08 6.67 1.62
CA GLY A 99 -13.78 7.34 1.64
C GLY A 99 -13.45 8.01 0.30
N LYS A 100 -12.78 9.16 0.38
CA LYS A 100 -12.55 10.09 -0.74
C LYS A 100 -11.90 9.44 -1.97
N TYR A 101 -11.13 8.39 -1.77
CA TYR A 101 -10.33 7.72 -2.79
C TYR A 101 -10.85 6.31 -3.12
N GLN A 102 -12.07 5.96 -2.69
CA GLN A 102 -12.67 4.67 -2.98
C GLN A 102 -12.97 4.53 -4.48
N GLY A 103 -12.54 3.41 -5.06
CA GLY A 103 -12.71 3.11 -6.47
C GLY A 103 -11.88 4.00 -7.41
N GLN A 104 -10.80 4.62 -6.91
CA GLN A 104 -10.04 5.54 -7.75
C GLN A 104 -9.37 4.83 -8.94
N THR A 105 -9.39 5.51 -10.09
CA THR A 105 -8.78 5.06 -11.34
C THR A 105 -7.66 6.04 -11.72
N GLY A 106 -6.43 5.55 -11.83
CA GLY A 106 -5.26 6.37 -12.14
C GLY A 106 -4.82 7.33 -11.01
N VAL A 107 -4.03 8.34 -11.38
CA VAL A 107 -3.43 9.30 -10.45
C VAL A 107 -4.49 10.34 -10.04
N THR A 108 -5.06 10.16 -8.85
CA THR A 108 -6.04 11.11 -8.29
C THR A 108 -5.33 12.19 -7.45
N PRO A 109 -5.50 13.49 -7.76
CA PRO A 109 -4.95 14.57 -6.94
C PRO A 109 -5.55 14.62 -5.53
N PRO A 110 -4.86 15.27 -4.57
CA PRO A 110 -5.38 15.43 -3.21
C PRO A 110 -6.76 16.11 -3.18
N ARG A 111 -7.69 15.54 -2.40
CA ARG A 111 -9.03 16.09 -2.14
C ARG A 111 -9.13 16.62 -0.71
N LEU A 112 -9.32 17.94 -0.56
CA LEU A 112 -9.57 18.61 0.73
C LEU A 112 -10.86 18.14 1.39
#